data_AF-A0AAV5K643-F1
#
_entry.id   AF-A0AAV5K643-F1
#
_cell.length_a   1.000
_cell.length_b   1.000
_cell.length_c   1.000
_cell.angle_alpha   90.00
_cell.angle_beta   90.00
_cell.angle_gamma   90.00
#
_symmetry.space_group_name_H-M   'P 1'
#
loop_
_entity.id
_entity.type
_entity.pdbx_description
1 polymer ?
#
loop_
_entity_poly.entity_id
_entity_poly.type
_entity_poly.pdbx_seq_one_letter_code
_entity_poly.pdbx_strand_id
1 'polypeptide(L)'
;MTIIIGEVGWQTDGDKNANTQNARRFNQGLLEHAMSGNGTPALGGPINVYLFSLINKNAKDINAGTFERYWGIFEFDRKPKYELDLTGKNGNKGLAAVEGVRYLSKRWCVFNPDATDLEDLPDSISYACAHSDCTVLGYGSSCNHLNPEGNASYAFNMYYQVNNQNDGNCDFSRLAIVTDEDPSEKVCQFPVMIADGSPVTLRRGALGYFA
;
A
#
# COMPACT_ATOMS: atom_id res chain seq x y z
N MET A 1 20.55 22.97 22.81
CA MET A 1 19.68 21.78 22.84
C MET A 1 19.37 21.42 21.41
N THR A 2 19.60 20.17 20.99
CA THR A 2 19.25 19.71 19.64
C THR A 2 17.89 19.04 19.70
N ILE A 3 16.94 19.48 18.86
CA ILE A 3 15.63 18.84 18.71
C ILE A 3 15.64 17.99 17.44
N ILE A 4 15.12 16.76 17.55
CA ILE A 4 14.99 15.83 16.43
C ILE A 4 13.55 15.35 16.41
N ILE A 5 12.89 15.44 15.25
CA ILE A 5 11.55 14.92 15.03
C ILE A 5 11.68 13.46 14.60
N GLY A 6 11.31 12.55 15.51
CA GLY A 6 11.50 11.10 15.34
C GLY A 6 10.61 10.46 14.28
N GLU A 7 9.39 10.98 14.10
CA GLU A 7 8.45 10.53 13.08
C GLU A 7 7.52 11.69 12.72
N VAL A 8 7.32 11.92 11.42
CA VAL A 8 6.33 12.87 10.91
C VAL A 8 6.00 12.52 9.46
N GLY A 9 4.79 12.83 9.03
CA GLY A 9 4.34 12.56 7.68
C GLY A 9 2.84 12.78 7.56
N TRP A 10 2.26 12.27 6.48
CA TRP A 10 0.83 12.30 6.27
C TRP A 10 0.38 11.04 5.52
N GLN A 11 -0.76 10.50 5.93
CA GLN A 11 -1.29 9.24 5.47
C GLN A 11 -1.91 9.35 4.08
N THR A 12 -1.87 8.24 3.35
CA THR A 12 -2.29 8.15 1.94
C THR A 12 -3.64 7.49 1.75
N ASP A 13 -4.19 6.87 2.78
CA ASP A 13 -5.49 6.17 2.79
C ASP A 13 -5.94 5.89 4.24
N GLY A 14 -7.10 5.27 4.43
CA GLY A 14 -7.60 4.82 5.74
C GLY A 14 -8.33 5.90 6.54
N ASP A 15 -8.58 7.07 5.96
CA ASP A 15 -9.43 8.13 6.50
C ASP A 15 -9.80 9.12 5.39
N LYS A 16 -10.91 9.85 5.55
CA LYS A 16 -11.38 10.87 4.61
C LYS A 16 -10.31 11.89 4.20
N ASN A 17 -9.42 12.28 5.12
CA ASN A 17 -8.35 13.25 4.84
C ASN A 17 -6.98 12.61 4.59
N ALA A 18 -6.88 11.30 4.73
CA ALA A 18 -5.71 10.50 4.38
C ALA A 18 -5.80 10.14 2.90
N ASN A 19 -5.14 10.93 2.05
CA ASN A 19 -5.13 10.73 0.61
C ASN A 19 -3.80 11.22 0.01
N THR A 20 -3.47 10.71 -1.18
CA THR A 20 -2.20 11.02 -1.86
C THR A 20 -1.99 12.51 -2.14
N GLN A 21 -3.07 13.27 -2.37
CA GLN A 21 -2.98 14.71 -2.59
C GLN A 21 -2.52 15.46 -1.34
N ASN A 22 -3.15 15.20 -0.19
CA ASN A 22 -2.76 15.79 1.08
C ASN A 22 -1.38 15.29 1.51
N ALA A 23 -1.11 13.99 1.32
CA ALA A 23 0.19 13.41 1.64
C ALA A 23 1.33 14.08 0.87
N ARG A 24 1.16 14.24 -0.45
CA ARG A 24 2.10 14.99 -1.29
C ARG A 24 2.30 16.41 -0.79
N ARG A 25 1.20 17.15 -0.56
CA ARG A 25 1.27 18.55 -0.14
C ARG A 25 2.02 18.71 1.18
N PHE A 26 1.68 17.89 2.17
CA PHE A 26 2.29 17.95 3.49
C PHE A 26 3.77 17.55 3.44
N ASN A 27 4.08 16.38 2.86
CA ASN A 27 5.45 15.86 2.85
C ASN A 27 6.40 16.72 2.01
N GLN A 28 5.92 17.28 0.88
CA GLN A 28 6.72 18.21 0.08
C GLN A 28 7.01 19.50 0.85
N GLY A 29 6.00 20.11 1.48
CA GLY A 29 6.18 21.33 2.28
C GLY A 29 7.08 21.11 3.51
N LEU A 30 6.99 19.93 4.14
CA LEU A 30 7.87 19.53 5.22
C LEU A 30 9.33 19.44 4.76
N LEU A 31 9.59 18.79 3.62
CA LEU A 31 10.94 18.67 3.05
C LEU A 31 11.51 20.03 2.65
N GLU A 32 10.72 20.88 1.99
CA GLU A 32 11.11 22.25 1.64
C GLU A 32 11.48 23.06 2.89
N HIS A 33 10.68 22.95 3.95
CA HIS A 33 10.97 23.64 5.21
C HIS A 33 12.25 23.11 5.87
N ALA A 34 12.38 21.80 6.02
CA ALA A 34 13.55 21.18 6.64
C ALA A 34 14.85 21.49 5.87
N MET A 35 14.80 21.49 4.53
CA MET A 35 15.95 21.77 3.67
C MET A 35 16.27 23.27 3.54
N SER A 36 15.35 24.15 3.92
CA SER A 36 15.59 25.61 3.91
C SER A 36 16.62 26.06 4.95
N GLY A 37 16.91 25.23 5.96
CA GLY A 37 17.74 25.60 7.12
C GLY A 37 17.03 26.53 8.12
N ASN A 38 15.79 26.92 7.82
CA ASN A 38 14.94 27.64 8.75
C ASN A 38 14.40 26.68 9.81
N GLY A 39 14.38 27.15 11.05
CA GLY A 39 13.77 26.43 12.15
C GLY A 39 12.31 26.81 12.31
N THR A 40 11.78 26.46 13.47
CA THR A 40 10.45 26.92 13.90
C THR A 40 10.53 28.37 14.40
N PRO A 41 9.40 29.10 14.47
CA PRO A 41 9.38 30.44 15.06
C PRO A 41 9.93 30.51 16.49
N ALA A 42 9.76 29.44 17.28
CA ALA A 42 10.24 29.35 18.66
C ALA A 42 11.70 28.90 18.77
N LEU A 43 12.21 28.15 17.78
CA LEU A 43 13.58 27.66 17.74
C LEU A 43 14.09 27.70 16.30
N GLY A 44 14.87 28.74 15.99
CA GLY A 44 15.49 28.93 14.68
C GLY A 44 16.63 27.93 14.39
N GLY A 45 17.09 27.95 13.14
CA GLY A 45 18.15 27.06 12.64
C GLY A 45 17.64 25.69 12.15
N PRO A 46 18.53 24.85 11.59
CA PRO A 46 18.12 23.63 10.91
C PRO A 46 17.39 22.64 11.82
N ILE A 47 16.39 21.95 11.26
CA ILE A 47 15.65 20.88 11.92
C ILE A 47 16.04 19.52 11.35
N ASN A 48 16.15 18.51 12.22
CA ASN A 48 16.35 17.12 11.81
C ASN A 48 15.02 16.37 11.90
N VAL A 49 14.64 15.71 10.81
CA VAL A 49 13.33 15.10 10.66
C VAL A 49 13.45 13.72 10.04
N TYR A 50 12.75 12.75 10.60
CA TYR A 50 12.54 11.44 10.00
C TYR A 50 11.14 11.37 9.40
N LEU A 51 11.07 11.31 8.07
CA LEU A 51 9.82 11.13 7.34
C LEU A 51 9.30 9.70 7.53
N PHE A 52 8.13 9.58 8.15
CA PHE A 52 7.44 8.31 8.35
C PHE A 52 6.36 8.17 7.25
N SER A 53 6.40 7.16 6.38
CA SER A 53 7.36 6.05 6.29
C SER A 53 7.66 5.65 4.83
N LEU A 54 8.58 4.71 4.61
CA LEU A 54 8.94 4.29 3.26
C LEU A 54 7.81 3.50 2.58
N ILE A 55 7.21 2.52 3.27
CA ILE A 55 6.16 1.62 2.77
C ILE A 55 5.02 1.50 3.78
N ASN A 56 3.81 1.22 3.27
CA ASN A 56 2.66 0.88 4.10
C ASN A 56 2.89 -0.38 4.95
N LYS A 57 2.21 -0.45 6.10
CA LYS A 57 2.34 -1.56 7.07
C LYS A 57 0.99 -2.25 7.28
N ASN A 58 0.69 -3.23 6.45
CA ASN A 58 -0.56 -4.01 6.48
C ASN A 58 -0.82 -4.79 7.78
N ALA A 59 0.21 -5.03 8.62
CA ALA A 59 0.08 -5.71 9.91
C ALA A 59 0.15 -4.75 11.12
N LYS A 60 0.07 -3.42 10.90
CA LYS A 60 0.06 -2.46 12.01
C LYS A 60 -1.31 -2.47 12.70
N ASP A 61 -1.28 -2.30 14.03
CA ASP A 61 -2.47 -2.13 14.85
C ASP A 61 -3.28 -0.90 14.40
N ILE A 62 -4.60 -1.01 14.42
CA ILE A 62 -5.53 0.00 13.90
C ILE A 62 -6.42 0.61 14.99
N ASN A 63 -6.06 0.48 16.29
CA ASN A 63 -6.89 1.01 17.38
C ASN A 63 -7.10 2.54 17.30
N ALA A 64 -6.14 3.27 16.71
CA ALA A 64 -6.26 4.70 16.47
C ALA A 64 -7.01 5.05 15.16
N GLY A 65 -7.21 4.07 14.28
CA GLY A 65 -7.83 4.22 12.96
C GLY A 65 -7.12 3.40 11.89
N THR A 66 -7.80 3.11 10.79
CA THR A 66 -7.24 2.32 9.67
C THR A 66 -6.09 3.03 8.96
N PHE A 67 -6.08 4.37 8.97
CA PHE A 67 -4.99 5.20 8.44
C PHE A 67 -3.60 4.86 8.98
N GLU A 68 -3.50 4.23 10.16
CA GLU A 68 -2.24 3.80 10.77
C GLU A 68 -1.40 2.89 9.85
N ARG A 69 -2.03 2.21 8.89
CA ARG A 69 -1.35 1.33 7.92
C ARG A 69 -0.81 2.06 6.69
N TYR A 70 -1.17 3.33 6.46
CA TYR A 70 -1.07 4.00 5.15
C TYR A 70 -0.11 5.21 5.09
N TRP A 71 1.01 5.18 5.82
CA TRP A 71 1.98 6.28 5.87
C TRP A 71 3.10 6.20 4.80
N GLY A 72 3.12 5.15 3.98
CA GLY A 72 4.16 4.92 2.99
C GLY A 72 4.22 6.00 1.90
N ILE A 73 5.42 6.35 1.45
CA ILE A 73 5.62 7.13 0.22
C ILE A 73 5.70 6.23 -1.03
N PHE A 74 5.91 4.92 -0.83
CA PHE A 74 5.85 3.87 -1.85
C PHE A 74 4.73 2.85 -1.56
N GLU A 75 4.21 2.25 -2.61
CA GLU A 75 3.40 1.04 -2.54
C GLU A 75 4.25 -0.18 -2.18
N PHE A 76 3.60 -1.33 -1.95
CA PHE A 76 4.26 -2.59 -1.62
C PHE A 76 5.25 -3.07 -2.71
N ASP A 77 4.99 -2.69 -3.96
CA ASP A 77 5.82 -2.99 -5.13
C ASP A 77 6.89 -1.92 -5.39
N ARG A 78 7.12 -1.00 -4.44
CA ARG A 78 8.11 0.09 -4.52
C ARG A 78 7.83 1.09 -5.66
N LYS A 79 6.60 1.18 -6.15
CA LYS A 79 6.18 2.32 -6.97
C LYS A 79 5.88 3.52 -6.08
N PRO A 80 6.31 4.74 -6.45
CA PRO A 80 5.93 5.95 -5.73
C PRO A 80 4.40 6.11 -5.69
N LYS A 81 3.86 6.48 -4.53
CA LYS A 81 2.43 6.79 -4.38
C LYS A 81 2.07 8.17 -4.94
N TYR A 82 3.05 9.06 -4.99
CA TYR A 82 2.94 10.42 -5.49
C TYR A 82 4.34 10.98 -5.74
N GLU A 83 4.41 12.02 -6.56
CA GLU A 83 5.64 12.78 -6.82
C GLU A 83 6.12 13.50 -5.55
N LEU A 84 7.38 13.28 -5.19
CA LEU A 84 8.03 13.89 -4.02
C LEU A 84 9.50 14.18 -4.34
N ASP A 85 9.94 15.43 -4.14
CA ASP A 85 11.33 15.83 -4.31
C ASP A 85 12.05 15.86 -2.96
N LEU A 86 12.83 14.81 -2.71
CA LEU A 86 13.61 14.64 -1.47
C LEU A 86 14.68 15.71 -1.26
N THR A 87 15.03 16.50 -2.28
CA THR A 87 15.99 17.60 -2.14
C THR A 87 15.37 18.84 -1.53
N GLY A 88 14.04 18.96 -1.52
CA GLY A 88 13.33 20.15 -1.05
C GLY A 88 13.56 21.40 -1.92
N LYS A 89 14.12 21.24 -3.13
CA LYS A 89 14.47 22.36 -4.03
C LYS A 89 13.49 22.56 -5.18
N ASN A 90 12.44 21.75 -5.25
CA ASN A 90 11.42 21.77 -6.29
C ASN A 90 12.01 21.66 -7.71
N GLY A 91 12.99 20.78 -7.87
CA GLY A 91 13.82 20.64 -9.07
C GLY A 91 13.29 19.60 -10.08
N ASN A 92 12.02 19.21 -10.01
CA ASN A 92 11.41 18.12 -10.79
C ASN A 92 12.12 16.76 -10.66
N LYS A 93 12.77 16.50 -9.52
CA LYS A 93 13.36 15.18 -9.23
C LYS A 93 12.41 14.38 -8.35
N GLY A 94 11.51 13.63 -8.99
CA GLY A 94 10.59 12.73 -8.33
C GLY A 94 11.24 11.47 -7.78
N LEU A 95 10.45 10.69 -7.04
CA LEU A 95 10.84 9.35 -6.61
C LEU A 95 10.89 8.41 -7.82
N ALA A 96 11.85 7.51 -7.85
CA ALA A 96 11.96 6.49 -8.89
C ALA A 96 11.35 5.17 -8.41
N ALA A 97 10.57 4.52 -9.27
CA ALA A 97 10.13 3.16 -9.05
C ALA A 97 11.31 2.18 -9.23
N VAL A 98 11.27 1.06 -8.51
CA VAL A 98 12.19 -0.05 -8.78
C VAL A 98 11.73 -0.80 -10.02
N GLU A 99 12.66 -1.10 -10.92
CA GLU A 99 12.41 -1.90 -12.12
C GLU A 99 12.52 -3.41 -11.84
N GLY A 100 11.87 -4.22 -12.68
CA GLY A 100 12.00 -5.68 -12.62
C GLY A 100 11.20 -6.36 -11.49
N VAL A 101 10.23 -5.67 -10.89
CA VAL A 101 9.30 -6.29 -9.93
C VAL A 101 8.47 -7.35 -10.65
N ARG A 102 8.53 -8.58 -10.15
CA ARG A 102 7.75 -9.70 -10.67
C ARG A 102 6.46 -9.80 -9.88
N TYR A 103 5.34 -9.84 -10.58
CA TYR A 103 4.01 -10.05 -10.01
C TYR A 103 3.58 -11.50 -10.21
N LEU A 104 2.61 -11.93 -9.41
CA LEU A 104 1.80 -13.10 -9.72
C LEU A 104 1.01 -12.87 -11.02
N SER A 105 0.31 -13.90 -11.48
CA SER A 105 -0.51 -13.83 -12.68
C SER A 105 -1.60 -12.75 -12.54
N LYS A 106 -1.96 -12.10 -13.65
CA LYS A 106 -3.04 -11.11 -13.69
C LYS A 106 -4.40 -11.81 -13.62
N ARG A 107 -4.77 -12.21 -12.40
CA ARG A 107 -6.02 -12.86 -12.07
C ARG A 107 -6.47 -12.42 -10.68
N TRP A 108 -7.76 -12.34 -10.50
CA TRP A 108 -8.41 -11.85 -9.29
C TRP A 108 -9.47 -12.84 -8.83
N CYS A 109 -9.68 -12.90 -7.51
CA CYS A 109 -10.80 -13.62 -6.93
C CYS A 109 -11.93 -12.61 -6.64
N VAL A 110 -13.06 -12.76 -7.30
CA VAL A 110 -14.19 -11.82 -7.20
C VAL A 110 -15.46 -12.54 -6.76
N PHE A 111 -16.44 -11.79 -6.28
CA PHE A 111 -17.76 -12.32 -5.98
C PHE A 111 -18.38 -12.97 -7.22
N ASN A 112 -18.99 -14.14 -7.04
CA ASN A 112 -19.66 -14.88 -8.09
C ASN A 112 -21.05 -14.28 -8.34
N PRO A 113 -21.31 -13.64 -9.49
CA PRO A 113 -22.61 -13.03 -9.79
C PRO A 113 -23.74 -14.07 -9.91
N ASP A 114 -23.38 -15.34 -10.16
CA ASP A 114 -24.33 -16.45 -10.27
C ASP A 114 -24.60 -17.15 -8.91
N ALA A 115 -24.01 -16.67 -7.82
CA ALA A 115 -24.24 -17.23 -6.49
C ALA A 115 -25.68 -16.97 -6.02
N THR A 116 -26.43 -18.05 -5.78
CA THR A 116 -27.83 -17.98 -5.34
C THR A 116 -28.00 -18.14 -3.83
N ASP A 117 -27.04 -18.78 -3.17
CA ASP A 117 -27.02 -19.00 -1.73
C ASP A 117 -25.97 -18.08 -1.11
N LEU A 118 -26.42 -17.12 -0.30
CA LEU A 118 -25.60 -16.05 0.28
C LEU A 118 -25.52 -16.14 1.81
N GLU A 119 -25.96 -17.26 2.40
CA GLU A 119 -25.96 -17.46 3.85
C GLU A 119 -24.57 -17.26 4.44
N ASP A 120 -23.55 -17.84 3.79
CA ASP A 120 -22.15 -17.79 4.23
C ASP A 120 -21.41 -16.49 3.83
N LEU A 121 -22.04 -15.55 3.14
CA LEU A 121 -21.36 -14.37 2.60
C LEU A 121 -20.73 -13.48 3.67
N PRO A 122 -21.44 -13.10 4.76
CA PRO A 122 -20.85 -12.29 5.82
C PRO A 122 -19.65 -12.96 6.51
N ASP A 123 -19.72 -14.27 6.73
CA ASP A 123 -18.67 -15.06 7.38
C ASP A 123 -17.46 -15.25 6.46
N SER A 124 -17.70 -15.44 5.15
CA SER A 124 -16.66 -15.54 4.13
C SER A 124 -15.86 -14.24 3.99
N ILE A 125 -16.56 -13.09 3.96
CA ILE A 125 -15.92 -11.76 3.95
C ILE A 125 -15.12 -11.56 5.24
N SER A 126 -15.72 -11.88 6.40
CA SER A 126 -15.08 -11.75 7.70
C SER A 126 -13.82 -12.61 7.82
N TYR A 127 -13.87 -13.86 7.33
CA TYR A 127 -12.73 -14.77 7.28
C TYR A 127 -11.61 -14.23 6.39
N ALA A 128 -11.95 -13.77 5.18
CA ALA A 128 -10.99 -13.20 4.25
C ALA A 128 -10.27 -11.98 4.87
N CYS A 129 -11.03 -11.07 5.50
CA CYS A 129 -10.49 -9.86 6.14
C CYS A 129 -9.78 -10.10 7.48
N ALA A 130 -10.03 -11.23 8.14
CA ALA A 130 -9.25 -11.64 9.31
C ALA A 130 -7.84 -12.14 8.92
N HIS A 131 -7.65 -12.60 7.68
CA HIS A 131 -6.39 -13.18 7.17
C HIS A 131 -5.73 -12.33 6.07
N SER A 132 -6.25 -11.14 5.80
CA SER A 132 -5.72 -10.19 4.80
C SER A 132 -6.09 -8.75 5.17
N ASP A 133 -5.59 -7.76 4.42
CA ASP A 133 -5.84 -6.34 4.75
C ASP A 133 -7.00 -5.76 3.94
N CYS A 134 -8.20 -5.73 4.54
CA CYS A 134 -9.39 -5.11 3.95
C CYS A 134 -9.62 -3.65 4.39
N THR A 135 -8.65 -3.01 5.05
CA THR A 135 -8.92 -1.75 5.75
C THR A 135 -9.28 -0.58 4.81
N VAL A 136 -8.98 -0.68 3.51
CA VAL A 136 -9.42 0.31 2.50
C VAL A 136 -10.93 0.30 2.22
N LEU A 137 -11.67 -0.70 2.67
CA LEU A 137 -13.14 -0.74 2.58
C LEU A 137 -13.81 0.14 3.65
N GLY A 138 -13.06 0.48 4.71
CA GLY A 138 -13.54 1.27 5.83
C GLY A 138 -13.98 2.68 5.43
N TYR A 139 -14.86 3.27 6.24
CA TYR A 139 -15.41 4.61 5.98
C TYR A 139 -14.32 5.65 5.66
N GLY A 140 -14.53 6.41 4.57
CA GLY A 140 -13.62 7.46 4.14
C GLY A 140 -12.33 6.99 3.45
N SER A 141 -12.12 5.68 3.31
CA SER A 141 -10.97 5.10 2.61
C SER A 141 -11.23 4.96 1.10
N SER A 142 -10.19 4.61 0.33
CA SER A 142 -10.20 4.63 -1.14
C SER A 142 -11.19 3.67 -1.82
N CYS A 143 -11.62 2.61 -1.15
CA CYS A 143 -12.58 1.62 -1.65
C CYS A 143 -13.95 1.69 -0.96
N ASN A 144 -14.20 2.73 -0.17
CA ASN A 144 -15.43 2.82 0.62
C ASN A 144 -16.72 2.98 -0.23
N HIS A 145 -16.58 3.35 -1.50
CA HIS A 145 -17.72 3.55 -2.41
C HIS A 145 -18.19 2.27 -3.11
N LEU A 146 -17.49 1.15 -2.93
CA LEU A 146 -17.88 -0.13 -3.52
C LEU A 146 -19.25 -0.59 -3.01
N ASN A 147 -20.03 -1.20 -3.90
CA ASN A 147 -21.26 -1.91 -3.54
C ASN A 147 -20.93 -3.19 -2.73
N PRO A 148 -21.94 -3.88 -2.14
CA PRO A 148 -21.70 -5.11 -1.37
C PRO A 148 -20.92 -6.19 -2.13
N GLU A 149 -21.21 -6.39 -3.42
CA GLU A 149 -20.51 -7.35 -4.27
C GLU A 149 -19.05 -6.95 -4.52
N GLY A 150 -18.78 -5.65 -4.69
CA GLY A 150 -17.44 -5.10 -4.81
C GLY A 150 -16.64 -5.24 -3.50
N ASN A 151 -17.27 -4.99 -2.35
CA ASN A 151 -16.66 -5.20 -1.03
C ASN A 151 -16.28 -6.67 -0.84
N ALA A 152 -17.19 -7.60 -1.18
CA ALA A 152 -16.92 -9.03 -1.15
C ALA A 152 -15.76 -9.42 -2.09
N SER A 153 -15.80 -8.92 -3.32
CA SER A 153 -14.74 -9.13 -4.31
C SER A 153 -13.38 -8.65 -3.81
N TYR A 154 -13.32 -7.48 -3.17
CA TYR A 154 -12.07 -6.95 -2.64
C TYR A 154 -11.53 -7.85 -1.52
N ALA A 155 -12.38 -8.24 -0.57
CA ALA A 155 -12.00 -9.14 0.52
C ALA A 155 -11.48 -10.49 -0.02
N PHE A 156 -12.21 -11.12 -0.95
CA PHE A 156 -11.81 -12.37 -1.57
C PHE A 156 -10.49 -12.24 -2.34
N ASN A 157 -10.31 -11.16 -3.10
CA ASN A 157 -9.06 -10.92 -3.81
C ASN A 157 -7.90 -10.73 -2.83
N MET A 158 -8.06 -9.95 -1.76
CA MET A 158 -6.99 -9.76 -0.79
C MET A 158 -6.54 -11.09 -0.17
N TYR A 159 -7.49 -11.94 0.23
CA TYR A 159 -7.18 -13.29 0.73
C TYR A 159 -6.50 -14.16 -0.32
N TYR A 160 -7.03 -14.19 -1.55
CA TYR A 160 -6.48 -14.97 -2.65
C TYR A 160 -5.03 -14.59 -2.97
N GLN A 161 -4.74 -13.29 -3.00
CA GLN A 161 -3.41 -12.77 -3.37
C GLN A 161 -2.37 -13.01 -2.28
N VAL A 162 -2.70 -12.82 -0.99
CA VAL A 162 -1.76 -13.12 0.11
C VAL A 162 -1.49 -14.61 0.25
N ASN A 163 -2.36 -15.47 -0.30
CA ASN A 163 -2.18 -16.91 -0.35
C ASN A 163 -1.72 -17.42 -1.74
N ASN A 164 -0.88 -16.64 -2.43
CA ASN A 164 -0.19 -17.01 -3.67
C ASN A 164 -1.10 -17.47 -4.82
N GLN A 165 -2.33 -16.94 -4.90
CA GLN A 165 -3.28 -17.27 -5.97
C GLN A 165 -3.60 -18.77 -6.07
N ASN A 166 -3.52 -19.52 -4.97
CA ASN A 166 -3.90 -20.93 -4.97
C ASN A 166 -5.38 -21.06 -5.34
N ASP A 167 -5.69 -21.86 -6.35
CA ASP A 167 -7.05 -22.03 -6.88
C ASP A 167 -8.05 -22.45 -5.78
N GLY A 168 -7.61 -23.21 -4.77
CA GLY A 168 -8.46 -23.59 -3.62
C GLY A 168 -8.81 -22.44 -2.67
N ASN A 169 -8.17 -21.28 -2.81
CA ASN A 169 -8.40 -20.09 -1.98
C ASN A 169 -9.33 -19.07 -2.67
N CYS A 170 -9.99 -19.47 -3.75
CA CYS A 170 -11.02 -18.70 -4.43
C CYS A 170 -12.26 -19.56 -4.71
N ASP A 171 -12.95 -19.96 -3.63
CA ASP A 171 -14.23 -20.67 -3.71
C ASP A 171 -15.25 -20.05 -2.75
N PHE A 172 -14.91 -19.95 -1.45
CA PHE A 172 -15.77 -19.38 -0.41
C PHE A 172 -17.19 -19.97 -0.46
N SER A 173 -17.34 -21.29 -0.43
CA SER A 173 -18.64 -21.97 -0.56
C SER A 173 -19.35 -21.65 -1.89
N ARG A 174 -18.60 -21.52 -2.99
CA ARG A 174 -19.05 -21.09 -4.33
C ARG A 174 -19.50 -19.62 -4.44
N LEU A 175 -19.22 -18.79 -3.43
CA LEU A 175 -19.49 -17.36 -3.44
C LEU A 175 -18.47 -16.55 -4.25
N ALA A 176 -17.34 -17.16 -4.62
CA ALA A 176 -16.27 -16.50 -5.36
C ALA A 176 -15.86 -17.27 -6.62
N ILE A 177 -15.35 -16.54 -7.61
CA ILE A 177 -14.79 -17.08 -8.85
C ILE A 177 -13.50 -16.35 -9.22
N VAL A 178 -12.60 -17.04 -9.91
CA VAL A 178 -11.41 -16.43 -10.50
C VAL A 178 -11.78 -15.77 -11.82
N THR A 179 -11.27 -14.56 -12.05
CA THR A 179 -11.38 -13.81 -13.30
C THR A 179 -10.03 -13.27 -13.74
N ASP A 180 -9.83 -13.13 -15.05
CA ASP A 180 -8.68 -12.42 -15.65
C ASP A 180 -9.02 -10.95 -15.99
N GLU A 181 -10.27 -10.53 -15.73
CA GLU A 181 -10.72 -9.15 -15.89
C GLU A 181 -10.40 -8.33 -14.63
N ASP A 182 -9.68 -7.22 -14.79
CA ASP A 182 -9.26 -6.35 -13.67
C ASP A 182 -10.48 -5.61 -13.09
N PRO A 183 -10.87 -5.88 -11.82
CA PRO A 183 -12.02 -5.24 -11.18
C PRO A 183 -11.68 -3.85 -10.60
N SER A 184 -10.45 -3.34 -10.79
CA SER A 184 -10.01 -2.07 -10.23
C SER A 184 -10.77 -0.87 -10.79
N GLU A 185 -11.07 0.09 -9.91
CA GLU A 185 -11.59 1.40 -10.26
C GLU A 185 -10.54 2.50 -10.02
N LYS A 186 -10.78 3.71 -10.54
CA LYS A 186 -9.81 4.81 -10.53
C LYS A 186 -9.19 5.09 -9.15
N VAL A 187 -9.97 4.99 -8.08
CA VAL A 187 -9.52 5.25 -6.71
C VAL A 187 -9.31 3.97 -5.90
N CYS A 188 -9.96 2.87 -6.27
CA CYS A 188 -9.86 1.59 -5.57
C CYS A 188 -9.16 0.55 -6.45
N GLN A 189 -7.91 0.22 -6.11
CA GLN A 189 -7.10 -0.73 -6.87
C GLN A 189 -7.16 -2.12 -6.23
N PHE A 190 -7.48 -3.13 -7.03
CA PHE A 190 -7.43 -4.53 -6.62
C PHE A 190 -6.03 -5.08 -6.89
N PRO A 191 -5.21 -5.30 -5.85
CA PRO A 191 -3.81 -5.61 -6.06
C PRO A 191 -3.62 -7.01 -6.65
N VAL A 192 -2.56 -7.15 -7.44
CA VAL A 192 -1.90 -8.43 -7.73
C VAL A 192 -0.61 -8.45 -6.94
N MET A 193 -0.42 -9.45 -6.07
CA MET A 193 0.75 -9.49 -5.20
C MET A 193 2.04 -9.77 -5.97
N ILE A 194 3.19 -9.37 -5.39
CA ILE A 194 4.49 -9.71 -5.95
C ILE A 194 4.70 -11.23 -5.90
N ALA A 195 5.26 -11.79 -6.97
CA ALA A 195 5.70 -13.17 -6.95
C ALA A 195 6.89 -13.28 -6.00
N ASP A 196 6.88 -14.27 -5.09
CA ASP A 196 8.00 -14.49 -4.20
C ASP A 196 9.29 -14.67 -5.02
N GLY A 197 10.30 -13.89 -4.65
CA GLY A 197 11.57 -13.92 -5.34
C GLY A 197 12.35 -15.13 -4.83
N SER A 198 12.73 -16.04 -5.74
CA SER A 198 13.94 -16.82 -5.50
C SER A 198 15.04 -15.80 -5.13
N PRO A 199 15.76 -15.97 -4.01
CA PRO A 199 16.82 -15.04 -3.65
C PRO A 199 17.72 -14.91 -4.87
N VAL A 200 17.91 -13.67 -5.33
CA VAL A 200 18.87 -13.38 -6.38
C VAL A 200 20.20 -13.91 -5.84
N THR A 201 20.60 -15.09 -6.31
CA THR A 201 21.95 -15.61 -6.08
C THR A 201 22.86 -14.47 -6.52
N LEU A 202 23.47 -13.79 -5.55
CA LEU A 202 24.58 -12.89 -5.81
C LEU A 202 25.53 -13.73 -6.66
N ARG A 203 25.61 -13.47 -7.96
CA ARG A 203 26.68 -14.00 -8.78
C ARG A 203 27.93 -13.40 -8.17
N ARG A 204 28.55 -14.16 -7.25
CA ARG A 204 29.94 -13.94 -6.85
C ARG A 204 30.69 -13.87 -8.16
N GLY A 205 31.12 -12.65 -8.51
CA GLY A 205 32.05 -12.45 -9.59
C GLY A 205 33.19 -13.44 -9.43
N ALA A 206 33.54 -14.11 -10.52
CA ALA A 206 34.69 -14.98 -10.58
C ALA A 206 35.91 -14.18 -10.08
N LEU A 207 36.36 -14.48 -8.87
CA LEU A 207 37.72 -14.15 -8.44
C LEU A 207 38.63 -15.07 -9.25
N GLY A 208 39.07 -14.55 -10.39
CA GLY A 208 40.16 -15.12 -11.15
C GLY A 208 41.40 -15.17 -10.27
N TYR A 209 41.88 -16.40 -10.06
CA TYR A 209 43.24 -16.66 -9.62
C TYR A 209 44.22 -15.96 -10.56
N PHE A 210 45.09 -15.11 -10.02
CA PHE A 210 46.41 -14.90 -10.58
C PHE A 210 47.44 -15.15 -9.49
N ALA A 211 48.29 -16.13 -9.78
CA ALA A 211 49.54 -16.39 -9.09
C ALA A 211 50.54 -15.25 -9.33
#